data_AF-A0AA39UDL5-F1
#
_entry.id   AF-A0AA39UDL5-F1
#
_cell.length_a   1.000
_cell.length_b   1.000
_cell.length_c   1.000
_cell.angle_alpha   90.00
_cell.angle_beta   90.00
_cell.angle_gamma   90.00
#
_symmetry.space_group_name_H-M   'P 1'
#
loop_
_entity.id
_entity.type
_entity.pdbx_description
1 polymer ?
#
loop_
_entity_poly.entity_id
_entity_poly.type
_entity_poly.pdbx_seq_one_letter_code
_entity_poly.pdbx_strand_id
1 'polypeptide(L)'
;MRTLHTRGGIGDRTAYYALLTYLPSNVSIKIYAFHPTPKTTTSLIAGGIGVFPNSFRALNAISPASVIYLRAHDNASSYFVIRNQHWTMLGRL
;
A
#
# COMPACT_ATOMS: atom_id res chain seq x y z
N MET A 1 16.55 8.90 19.23
CA MET A 1 15.37 8.03 19.07
C MET A 1 14.21 8.89 18.59
N ARG A 2 13.50 8.50 17.53
CA ARG A 2 12.31 9.23 17.02
C ARG A 2 11.12 8.28 16.99
N THR A 3 9.97 8.78 17.44
CA THR A 3 8.76 7.98 17.64
C THR A 3 7.72 8.38 16.61
N LEU A 4 7.11 7.40 15.94
CA LEU A 4 6.02 7.60 14.99
C LEU A 4 4.73 7.02 15.60
N HIS A 5 3.78 7.88 15.97
CA HIS A 5 2.46 7.46 16.45
C HIS A 5 1.51 7.44 15.26
N THR A 6 0.88 6.30 15.01
CA THR A 6 0.19 6.04 13.75
C THR A 6 -1.10 5.25 13.95
N ARG A 7 -1.92 5.19 12.90
CA ARG A 7 -3.10 4.32 12.87
C ARG A 7 -2.79 2.94 12.29
N GLY A 8 -1.55 2.70 11.84
CA GLY A 8 -1.08 1.41 11.34
C GLY A 8 -1.52 1.11 9.91
N GLY A 9 -1.99 2.11 9.16
CA GLY A 9 -2.44 1.97 7.79
C GLY A 9 -1.30 1.81 6.79
N ILE A 10 -1.65 1.64 5.50
CA ILE A 10 -0.67 1.47 4.41
C ILE A 10 0.26 2.69 4.35
N GLY A 11 -0.28 3.91 4.41
CA GLY A 11 0.53 5.14 4.39
C GLY A 11 1.52 5.24 5.56
N ASP A 12 1.10 4.84 6.75
CA ASP A 12 1.94 4.84 7.95
C ASP A 12 3.12 3.86 7.80
N ARG A 13 2.86 2.66 7.27
CA ARG A 13 3.92 1.67 6.99
C ARG A 13 4.84 2.14 5.88
N THR A 14 4.31 2.74 4.81
CA THR A 14 5.12 3.31 3.74
C THR A 14 6.05 4.40 4.26
N ALA A 15 5.54 5.30 5.12
CA ALA A 15 6.35 6.34 5.76
C ALA A 15 7.44 5.76 6.66
N TYR A 16 7.12 4.74 7.46
CA TYR A 16 8.10 4.05 8.29
C TYR A 16 9.24 3.46 7.45
N TYR A 17 8.93 2.73 6.38
CA TYR A 17 9.97 2.17 5.51
C TYR A 17 10.77 3.25 4.78
N ALA A 18 10.13 4.33 4.32
CA ALA A 18 10.85 5.45 3.73
C ALA A 18 11.85 6.08 4.72
N LEU A 19 11.45 6.26 5.98
CA LEU A 19 12.33 6.80 7.02
C LEU A 19 13.48 5.82 7.32
N LEU A 20 13.23 4.51 7.36
CA LEU A 20 14.30 3.53 7.50
C LEU A 20 15.29 3.56 6.33
N THR A 21 14.81 3.77 5.11
CA THR A 21 15.65 3.81 3.91
C THR A 21 16.52 5.07 3.85
N TYR A 22 16.00 6.22 4.28
CA TYR A 22 16.66 7.52 4.06
C TYR A 22 17.26 8.17 5.31
N LEU A 23 16.90 7.72 6.52
CA LEU A 23 17.56 8.23 7.73
C LEU A 23 18.86 7.49 8.02
N PRO A 24 19.82 8.16 8.68
CA PRO A 24 21.03 7.50 9.16
C PRO A 24 20.71 6.31 10.07
N SER A 25 21.52 5.25 10.00
CA SER A 25 21.31 3.99 10.73
C SER A 25 21.35 4.11 12.25
N ASN A 26 21.89 5.21 12.78
CA ASN A 26 21.87 5.51 14.22
C ASN A 26 20.51 6.06 14.70
N VAL A 27 19.55 6.30 13.80
CA VAL A 27 18.20 6.71 14.15
C VAL A 27 17.31 5.50 14.37
N SER A 28 17.02 5.20 15.64
CA SER A 28 15.98 4.23 15.99
C SER A 28 14.59 4.82 15.79
N ILE A 29 13.75 4.11 15.02
CA ILE A 29 12.35 4.43 14.75
C ILE A 29 11.46 3.38 15.40
N LYS A 30 10.47 3.82 16.18
CA LYS A 30 9.40 2.94 16.70
C LYS A 30 8.05 3.37 16.18
N ILE A 31 7.25 2.42 15.70
CA ILE A 31 5.86 2.62 15.30
C ILE A 31 4.97 2.18 16.47
N TYR A 32 4.05 3.06 16.86
CA TYR A 32 2.94 2.72 17.74
C TYR A 32 1.65 2.79 16.92
N ALA A 33 0.91 1.69 16.87
CA ALA A 33 -0.38 1.60 16.19
C ALA A 33 -1.49 1.48 17.24
N PHE A 34 -2.51 2.34 17.15
CA PHE A 34 -3.65 2.35 18.07
C PHE A 34 -4.58 1.13 17.92
N HIS A 35 -4.54 0.46 16.77
CA HIS A 35 -5.44 -0.64 16.44
C HIS A 35 -4.67 -1.96 16.41
N PRO A 36 -5.30 -3.09 16.78
CA PRO A 36 -4.66 -4.39 16.73
C PRO A 36 -4.17 -4.68 15.31
N THR A 37 -2.96 -5.24 15.19
CA THR A 37 -2.46 -5.71 13.89
C THR A 37 -3.44 -6.72 13.28
N PRO A 38 -3.49 -6.86 11.94
CA PRO A 38 -4.44 -7.76 11.27
C PRO A 38 -4.46 -9.21 11.78
N LYS A 39 -3.37 -9.67 12.42
CA LYS A 39 -3.27 -10.97 13.08
C LYS A 39 -4.27 -11.18 14.24
N THR A 40 -4.82 -10.11 14.82
CA THR A 40 -5.76 -10.17 15.95
C THR A 40 -7.15 -9.66 15.59
N THR A 41 -7.40 -9.31 14.33
CA THR A 41 -8.72 -8.86 13.85
C THR A 41 -9.29 -9.90 12.89
N THR A 42 -10.44 -10.49 13.22
CA THR A 42 -11.19 -11.41 12.34
C THR A 42 -11.91 -10.70 11.20
N SER A 43 -12.04 -9.37 11.25
CA SER A 43 -12.58 -8.59 10.13
C SER A 43 -11.47 -8.31 9.11
N LEU A 44 -11.19 -9.29 8.25
CA LEU A 44 -10.64 -8.96 6.93
C LEU A 44 -11.71 -8.11 6.24
N ILE A 45 -11.56 -6.79 6.27
CA ILE A 45 -12.37 -5.91 5.42
C ILE A 45 -11.86 -6.16 4.00
N ALA A 46 -12.54 -7.09 3.33
CA ALA A 46 -12.24 -7.45 1.95
C ALA A 46 -12.47 -6.24 1.03
N GLY A 47 -11.57 -6.03 0.09
CA GLY A 47 -11.61 -4.95 -0.90
C GLY A 47 -10.34 -4.93 -1.75
N GLY A 48 -10.48 -4.54 -3.01
CA GLY A 48 -9.33 -4.24 -3.87
C GLY A 48 -8.76 -2.86 -3.58
N ILE A 49 -7.45 -2.69 -3.69
CA ILE A 49 -6.77 -1.38 -3.57
C ILE A 49 -6.10 -1.07 -4.90
N GLY A 50 -6.42 0.08 -5.48
CA GLY A 50 -5.74 0.57 -6.67
C GLY A 50 -4.36 1.13 -6.33
N VAL A 51 -3.32 0.61 -6.99
CA VAL A 51 -1.95 1.14 -6.89
C VAL A 51 -1.59 1.79 -8.22
N PHE A 52 -1.43 3.11 -8.22
CA PHE A 52 -1.12 3.87 -9.44
C PHE A 52 0.38 3.84 -9.78
N PRO A 53 0.77 4.13 -11.03
CA PRO A 53 2.18 4.12 -11.46
C PRO A 53 3.12 4.96 -10.58
N ASN A 54 2.65 6.13 -10.10
CA ASN A 54 3.45 6.95 -9.19
C ASN A 54 3.71 6.26 -7.84
N SER A 55 2.72 5.52 -7.32
CA SER A 55 2.88 4.73 -6.10
C SER A 55 3.90 3.61 -6.29
N PHE A 56 3.89 2.93 -7.44
CA PHE A 56 4.93 1.95 -7.77
C PHE A 56 6.32 2.57 -7.84
N ARG A 57 6.45 3.77 -8.42
CA ARG A 57 7.73 4.50 -8.45
C ARG A 57 8.23 4.84 -7.05
N ALA A 58 7.35 5.34 -6.18
CA ALA A 58 7.71 5.65 -4.78
C ALA A 58 8.08 4.37 -4.00
N LEU A 59 7.30 3.29 -4.17
CA LEU A 59 7.57 2.00 -3.55
C LEU A 59 8.90 1.41 -4.02
N ASN A 60 9.24 1.53 -5.30
CA ASN A 60 10.50 1.03 -5.83
C ASN A 60 11.71 1.74 -5.22
N ALA A 61 11.57 3.03 -4.88
CA ALA A 61 12.65 3.80 -4.27
C ALA A 61 12.92 3.41 -2.81
N ILE A 62 11.89 2.94 -2.09
CA ILE A 62 11.99 2.57 -0.67
C ILE A 62 12.15 1.06 -0.44
N SER A 63 11.53 0.24 -1.28
CA SER A 63 11.48 -1.23 -1.17
C SER A 63 11.15 -1.86 -2.54
N PRO A 64 12.17 -2.14 -3.37
CA PRO A 64 11.99 -2.84 -4.65
C PRO A 64 11.28 -4.20 -4.50
N ALA A 65 11.55 -4.91 -3.41
CA ALA A 65 10.91 -6.20 -3.12
C ALA A 65 9.39 -6.08 -2.98
N SER A 66 8.89 -4.97 -2.43
CA SER A 66 7.45 -4.72 -2.32
C SER A 66 6.80 -4.53 -3.70
N VAL A 67 7.49 -3.92 -4.66
CA VAL A 67 7.00 -3.79 -6.05
C VAL A 67 6.92 -5.14 -6.73
N ILE A 68 7.93 -5.99 -6.55
CA ILE A 68 7.92 -7.36 -7.09
C ILE A 68 6.75 -8.16 -6.51
N TYR A 69 6.57 -8.09 -5.18
CA TYR A 69 5.47 -8.77 -4.51
C TYR A 69 4.10 -8.31 -5.03
N LEU A 70 3.89 -6.99 -5.14
CA LEU A 70 2.62 -6.45 -5.65
C LEU A 70 2.38 -6.88 -7.10
N ARG A 71 3.37 -6.78 -7.99
CA ARG A 71 3.20 -7.21 -9.39
C ARG A 71 2.86 -8.70 -9.54
N ALA A 72 3.33 -9.54 -8.61
CA ALA A 72 3.03 -10.97 -8.62
C ALA A 72 1.62 -11.30 -8.08
N HIS A 73 0.99 -10.39 -7.34
CA HIS A 73 -0.31 -10.62 -6.68
C HIS A 73 -1.40 -9.62 -7.08
N ASP A 74 -1.08 -8.66 -7.94
CA ASP A 74 -2.02 -7.67 -8.47
C ASP A 74 -2.69 -8.18 -9.75
N ASN A 75 -3.91 -7.71 -10.01
CA ASN A 75 -4.58 -7.90 -11.28
C ASN A 75 -4.36 -6.64 -12.13
N ALA A 76 -3.29 -6.67 -12.93
CA ALA A 76 -2.93 -5.56 -13.79
C ALA A 76 -3.96 -5.39 -14.92
N SER A 77 -4.90 -4.47 -14.74
CA SER A 77 -5.74 -3.98 -15.84
C SER A 77 -5.21 -2.65 -16.34
N SER A 78 -4.96 -2.55 -17.65
CA SER A 78 -4.54 -1.30 -18.29
C SER A 78 -5.68 -0.32 -18.52
N TYR A 79 -6.92 -0.74 -18.26
CA TYR A 79 -8.11 0.08 -18.40
C TYR A 79 -9.23 -0.35 -17.45
N PHE A 80 -10.12 0.57 -17.10
CA PHE A 80 -11.40 0.31 -16.48
C PHE A 80 -12.46 0.14 -17.57
N VAL A 81 -13.30 -0.89 -17.46
CA VAL A 81 -14.44 -1.06 -18.38
C VAL A 81 -15.68 -0.46 -17.74
N ILE A 82 -16.32 0.48 -18.44
CA ILE A 82 -17.59 1.06 -18.01
C ILE A 82 -18.71 0.25 -18.69
N ARG A 83 -19.66 -0.24 -17.89
CA ARG A 83 -20.83 -0.98 -18.36
C ARG A 83 -22.11 -0.38 -17.81
N ASN A 84 -23.22 -0.50 -18.55
CA ASN A 84 -24.56 -0.18 -18.04
C ASN A 84 -25.12 -1.35 -17.19
N GLN A 85 -26.33 -1.18 -16.63
CA GLN A 85 -26.98 -2.22 -15.83
C GLN A 85 -27.31 -3.52 -16.59
N HIS A 86 -27.28 -3.49 -17.93
CA HIS A 86 -27.45 -4.64 -18.80
C HIS A 86 -26.11 -5.25 -19.23
N TRP A 87 -25.01 -4.91 -18.54
CA TRP A 87 -23.65 -5.38 -18.81
C TRP A 87 -23.08 -4.98 -20.19
N THR A 88 -23.76 -4.10 -20.92
CA THR A 88 -23.31 -3.58 -22.20
C THR A 88 -22.14 -2.64 -21.99
N MET A 89 -21.06 -2.83 -22.74
CA MET A 89 -19.87 -1.96 -22.66
C MET A 89 -20.21 -0.57 -23.21
N LEU A 90 -20.00 0.45 -22.40
CA LEU A 90 -20.15 1.86 -22.77
C LEU A 90 -18.81 2.50 -23.15
N GLY A 91 -17.70 1.99 -22.62
CA GLY A 91 -16.36 2.51 -22.91
C GLY A 91 -15.27 1.87 -22.06
N ARG A 92 -14.03 2.32 -22.29
CA ARG A 92 -12.84 1.95 -21.52
C ARG A 92 -12.05 3.22 -21.16
N LEU A 93 -11.54 3.28 -19.93
CA LEU A 93 -10.71 4.37 -19.39
C LEU A 93 -9.32 3.85 -19.03
#